data_AF-A0A8S9YA19-F1
#
_entry.id   AF-A0A8S9YA19-F1
#
_cell.length_a   1.000
_cell.length_b   1.000
_cell.length_c   1.000
_cell.angle_alpha   90.00
_cell.angle_beta   90.00
_cell.angle_gamma   90.00
#
_symmetry.space_group_name_H-M   'P 1'
#
loop_
_entity.id
_entity.type
_entity.pdbx_description
1 polymer ?
#
loop_
_entity_poly.entity_id
_entity_poly.type
_entity_poly.pdbx_seq_one_letter_code
_entity_poly.pdbx_strand_id
1 'polypeptide(L)'
;MICIPESHVSDGVVYYDILIQIGNVSWNVSRRYNEFSQLNTALIKEQGINKYLLPPKRFVGNANPEFVDQRRCQLELYLNTVFKLLVKTMPSELASFLEFEEHDIMFIIRKIPQKVSLCKQGTCPELRVLDIHALSTRLMLPCPPAEMSGYQHDFCSILESCGRLKALRVDGSEIANMGGHLPSMDFNPFKALRHLILHNVPPDFIANADALRNTLCGLSWLNSGIKSVEDALLCDSVHKNQYGQKTWSLKKVDLSNNDLKDINDAVTMIPNLTVLELSGNKIQLNWDWIIASQN
;
A
#
# COMPACT_ATOMS: atom_id res chain seq x y z
N MET A 1 -19.84 6.53 3.41
CA MET A 1 -20.87 6.98 2.44
C MET A 1 -20.66 6.18 1.17
N ILE A 2 -21.72 5.67 0.55
CA ILE A 2 -21.66 5.01 -0.76
C ILE A 2 -22.64 5.75 -1.67
N CYS A 3 -22.16 6.26 -2.79
CA CYS A 3 -22.98 6.95 -3.79
C CYS A 3 -22.75 6.32 -5.15
N ILE A 4 -23.73 6.42 -6.04
CA ILE A 4 -23.60 6.04 -7.45
C ILE A 4 -23.92 7.29 -8.27
N PRO A 5 -22.97 8.23 -8.42
CA PRO A 5 -23.22 9.52 -9.07
C PRO A 5 -23.67 9.39 -10.53
N GLU A 6 -23.11 8.43 -11.27
CA GLU A 6 -23.35 8.30 -12.70
C GLU A 6 -23.25 6.86 -13.19
N SER A 7 -23.46 6.69 -14.49
CA SER A 7 -23.34 5.42 -15.19
C SER A 7 -22.77 5.68 -16.57
N HIS A 8 -21.90 4.79 -17.05
CA HIS A 8 -21.35 4.85 -18.39
C HIS A 8 -21.63 3.55 -19.16
N VAL A 9 -21.48 3.61 -20.48
CA VAL A 9 -21.59 2.44 -21.36
C VAL A 9 -20.21 2.08 -21.86
N SER A 10 -19.82 0.83 -21.67
CA SER A 10 -18.61 0.23 -22.23
C SER A 10 -18.98 -1.09 -22.89
N ASP A 11 -18.58 -1.28 -24.15
CA ASP A 11 -18.89 -2.47 -24.96
C ASP A 11 -20.38 -2.86 -24.98
N GLY A 12 -21.27 -1.85 -25.04
CA GLY A 12 -22.73 -2.05 -25.04
C GLY A 12 -23.30 -2.50 -23.70
N VAL A 13 -22.50 -2.50 -22.63
CA VAL A 13 -22.89 -2.85 -21.26
C VAL A 13 -22.92 -1.58 -20.41
N VAL A 14 -23.99 -1.42 -19.64
CA VAL A 14 -24.13 -0.31 -18.67
C VAL A 14 -23.38 -0.67 -17.38
N TYR A 15 -22.46 0.21 -17.00
CA TYR A 15 -21.75 0.20 -15.72
C TYR A 15 -22.23 1.35 -14.84
N TYR A 16 -22.28 1.11 -13.54
CA TYR A 16 -22.61 2.08 -12.53
C TYR A 16 -21.34 2.46 -11.80
N ASP A 17 -21.04 3.76 -11.76
CA ASP A 17 -19.84 4.29 -11.13
C ASP A 17 -20.14 4.55 -9.66
N ILE A 18 -19.53 3.76 -8.78
CA ILE A 18 -19.78 3.75 -7.35
C ILE A 18 -18.64 4.52 -6.68
N LEU A 19 -18.97 5.61 -6.00
CA LEU A 19 -18.07 6.36 -5.14
C LEU A 19 -18.22 5.85 -3.70
N ILE A 20 -17.13 5.31 -3.15
CA ILE A 20 -17.04 4.89 -1.75
C ILE A 20 -16.22 5.93 -1.00
N GLN A 21 -16.72 6.37 0.16
CA GLN A 21 -16.00 7.26 1.07
C GLN A 21 -16.07 6.73 2.51
N ILE A 22 -14.92 6.39 3.08
CA ILE A 22 -14.75 5.92 4.45
C ILE A 22 -13.77 6.85 5.17
N GLY A 23 -14.28 7.68 6.06
CA GLY A 23 -13.49 8.74 6.69
C GLY A 23 -12.91 9.69 5.63
N ASN A 24 -11.57 9.74 5.57
CA ASN A 24 -10.81 10.59 4.64
C ASN A 24 -10.38 9.85 3.36
N VAL A 25 -10.68 8.55 3.24
CA VAL A 25 -10.33 7.75 2.07
C VAL A 25 -11.56 7.66 1.16
N SER A 26 -11.36 7.92 -0.12
CA SER A 26 -12.38 7.69 -1.14
C SER A 26 -11.80 7.04 -2.39
N TRP A 27 -12.59 6.19 -3.03
CA TRP A 27 -12.24 5.54 -4.28
C TRP A 27 -13.49 5.26 -5.10
N ASN A 28 -13.29 5.01 -6.39
CA ASN A 28 -14.35 4.69 -7.33
C ASN A 28 -14.21 3.25 -7.81
N VAL A 29 -15.33 2.55 -7.95
CA VAL A 29 -15.40 1.26 -8.63
C VAL A 29 -16.56 1.25 -9.61
N SER A 30 -16.36 0.67 -10.78
CA SER A 30 -17.41 0.52 -11.78
C SER A 30 -17.94 -0.91 -11.77
N ARG A 31 -19.26 -1.06 -11.66
CA ARG A 31 -19.91 -2.38 -11.62
C ARG A 31 -21.13 -2.42 -12.54
N ARG A 32 -21.30 -3.52 -13.27
CA ARG A 32 -22.51 -3.77 -14.05
C ARG A 32 -23.57 -4.46 -13.19
N TYR A 33 -24.84 -4.31 -13.54
CA TYR A 33 -25.97 -4.87 -12.78
C TYR A 33 -25.81 -6.39 -12.46
N ASN A 34 -25.27 -7.18 -13.39
CA ASN A 34 -25.10 -8.62 -13.17
C ASN A 34 -24.15 -8.94 -12.01
N GLU A 35 -23.18 -8.08 -11.71
CA GLU A 35 -22.28 -8.25 -10.56
C GLU A 35 -23.03 -7.99 -9.24
N PHE A 36 -23.91 -6.99 -9.19
CA PHE A 36 -24.81 -6.80 -8.03
C PHE A 36 -25.71 -8.03 -7.81
N SER A 37 -26.19 -8.65 -8.90
CA SER A 37 -26.97 -9.88 -8.83
C SER A 37 -26.17 -11.06 -8.25
N GLN A 38 -24.88 -11.16 -8.58
CA GLN A 38 -23.98 -12.19 -8.04
C GLN A 38 -23.69 -11.94 -6.55
N LEU A 39 -23.35 -10.70 -6.19
CA LEU A 39 -23.18 -10.27 -4.80
C LEU A 39 -24.41 -10.61 -3.96
N ASN A 40 -25.61 -10.20 -4.41
CA ASN A 40 -26.85 -10.45 -3.69
C ASN A 40 -27.10 -11.95 -3.48
N THR A 41 -26.82 -12.78 -4.50
CA THR A 41 -26.98 -14.23 -4.41
C THR A 41 -26.07 -14.82 -3.33
N ALA A 42 -24.81 -14.39 -3.29
CA ALA A 42 -23.86 -14.85 -2.28
C ALA A 42 -24.26 -14.39 -0.87
N LEU A 43 -24.64 -13.11 -0.71
CA LEU A 43 -25.07 -12.57 0.58
C LEU A 43 -26.37 -13.19 1.09
N ILE A 44 -27.32 -13.56 0.23
CA ILE A 44 -28.52 -14.31 0.65
C ILE A 44 -28.10 -15.66 1.23
N LYS A 45 -27.20 -16.37 0.54
CA LYS A 45 -26.76 -17.71 0.92
C LYS A 45 -26.00 -17.70 2.25
N GLU A 46 -25.13 -16.72 2.46
CA GLU A 46 -24.17 -16.73 3.56
C GLU A 46 -24.58 -15.84 4.74
N GLN A 47 -25.27 -14.74 4.47
CA GLN A 47 -25.68 -13.76 5.48
C GLN A 47 -27.20 -13.72 5.70
N GLY A 48 -27.99 -14.45 4.90
CA GLY A 48 -29.44 -14.50 5.04
C GLY A 48 -30.14 -13.16 4.76
N ILE A 49 -29.52 -12.27 3.96
CA ILE A 49 -30.13 -10.97 3.66
C ILE A 49 -31.43 -11.14 2.86
N ASN A 50 -32.34 -10.18 2.99
CA ASN A 50 -33.61 -10.22 2.28
C ASN A 50 -33.39 -10.14 0.75
N LYS A 51 -33.85 -11.16 0.02
CA LYS A 51 -33.71 -11.24 -1.45
C LYS A 51 -34.35 -10.09 -2.22
N TYR A 52 -35.35 -9.44 -1.64
CA TYR A 52 -36.10 -8.34 -2.26
C TYR A 52 -35.40 -6.98 -2.15
N LEU A 53 -34.20 -6.92 -1.53
CA LEU A 53 -33.42 -5.69 -1.47
C LEU A 53 -32.88 -5.26 -2.85
N LEU A 54 -32.50 -6.23 -3.69
CA LEU A 54 -31.97 -5.93 -5.02
C LEU A 54 -33.14 -5.62 -5.99
N PRO A 55 -33.10 -4.50 -6.74
CA PRO A 55 -34.12 -4.20 -7.74
C PRO A 55 -34.14 -5.29 -8.82
N PRO A 56 -35.31 -5.70 -9.33
CA PRO A 56 -35.42 -6.85 -10.24
C PRO A 56 -34.74 -6.62 -11.60
N LYS A 57 -34.29 -7.72 -12.21
CA LYS A 57 -33.83 -7.72 -13.61
C LYS A 57 -34.99 -7.32 -14.53
N ARG A 58 -34.67 -6.53 -15.55
CA ARG A 58 -35.58 -6.22 -16.65
C ARG A 58 -34.99 -6.81 -17.93
N PHE A 59 -35.83 -7.44 -18.76
CA PHE A 59 -35.39 -8.16 -19.96
C PHE A 59 -35.59 -7.35 -21.25
N VAL A 60 -36.18 -6.14 -21.17
CA VAL A 60 -36.44 -5.25 -22.30
C VAL A 60 -36.19 -3.79 -21.88
N GLY A 61 -35.62 -2.97 -22.76
CA GLY A 61 -35.41 -1.52 -22.52
C GLY A 61 -34.26 -1.18 -21.57
N ASN A 62 -33.28 -2.06 -21.41
CA ASN A 62 -32.19 -1.91 -20.44
C ASN A 62 -31.26 -0.71 -20.68
N ALA A 63 -31.25 -0.15 -21.90
CA ALA A 63 -30.46 1.02 -22.27
C ALA A 63 -31.27 2.33 -22.29
N ASN A 64 -32.56 2.31 -21.91
CA ASN A 64 -33.34 3.53 -21.79
C ASN A 64 -32.73 4.40 -20.67
N PRO A 65 -32.34 5.67 -20.95
CA PRO A 65 -31.71 6.55 -19.96
C PRO A 65 -32.50 6.72 -18.65
N GLU A 66 -33.83 6.92 -18.73
CA GLU A 66 -34.68 7.07 -17.55
C GLU A 66 -34.66 5.82 -16.67
N PHE A 67 -34.63 4.65 -17.32
CA PHE A 67 -34.57 3.38 -16.63
C PHE A 67 -33.21 3.13 -16.00
N VAL A 68 -32.12 3.48 -16.70
CA VAL A 68 -30.77 3.37 -16.18
C VAL A 68 -30.61 4.25 -14.94
N ASP A 69 -31.12 5.48 -14.98
CA ASP A 69 -31.07 6.41 -13.85
C ASP A 69 -31.94 5.96 -12.67
N GLN A 70 -33.17 5.50 -12.93
CA GLN A 70 -34.01 4.91 -11.89
C GLN A 70 -33.32 3.71 -11.21
N ARG A 71 -32.71 2.83 -12.01
CA ARG A 71 -31.97 1.67 -11.51
C ARG A 71 -30.73 2.10 -10.73
N ARG A 72 -30.00 3.13 -11.16
CA ARG A 72 -28.85 3.72 -10.44
C ARG A 72 -29.25 4.10 -9.01
N CYS A 73 -30.32 4.87 -8.84
CA CYS A 73 -30.87 5.24 -7.54
C CYS A 73 -31.26 4.02 -6.68
N GLN A 74 -31.88 3.00 -7.28
CA GLN A 74 -32.25 1.77 -6.57
C GLN A 74 -31.04 0.94 -6.13
N LEU A 75 -30.00 0.87 -6.96
CA LEU A 75 -28.75 0.19 -6.63
C LEU A 75 -27.98 0.92 -5.53
N GLU A 76 -28.01 2.25 -5.50
CA GLU A 76 -27.43 3.05 -4.42
C GLU A 76 -28.14 2.77 -3.08
N LEU A 77 -29.47 2.76 -3.08
CA LEU A 77 -30.26 2.41 -1.90
C LEU A 77 -29.97 0.96 -1.44
N TYR A 78 -29.89 0.03 -2.37
CA TYR A 78 -29.52 -1.35 -2.11
C TYR A 78 -28.16 -1.45 -1.41
N LEU A 79 -27.12 -0.84 -1.98
CA LEU A 79 -25.76 -0.89 -1.41
C LEU A 79 -25.69 -0.24 -0.03
N ASN A 80 -26.29 0.93 0.16
CA ASN A 80 -26.30 1.58 1.48
C ASN A 80 -27.02 0.73 2.53
N THR A 81 -28.11 0.05 2.14
CA THR A 81 -28.85 -0.84 3.03
C THR A 81 -28.01 -2.07 3.40
N VAL A 82 -27.45 -2.75 2.40
CA VAL A 82 -26.58 -3.93 2.59
C VAL A 82 -25.34 -3.57 3.42
N PHE A 83 -24.68 -2.46 3.10
CA PHE A 83 -23.52 -1.97 3.84
C PHE A 83 -23.89 -1.69 5.29
N LYS A 84 -24.98 -0.96 5.57
CA LYS A 84 -25.43 -0.69 6.94
C LYS A 84 -25.72 -1.96 7.74
N LEU A 85 -26.31 -2.98 7.10
CA LEU A 85 -26.61 -4.27 7.74
C LEU A 85 -25.34 -5.07 8.04
N LEU A 86 -24.35 -5.01 7.16
CA LEU A 86 -23.20 -5.91 7.18
C LEU A 86 -21.88 -5.24 7.51
N VAL A 87 -21.82 -3.93 7.78
CA VAL A 87 -20.55 -3.21 8.05
C VAL A 87 -19.78 -3.80 9.24
N LYS A 88 -20.48 -4.42 10.20
CA LYS A 88 -19.84 -5.04 11.37
C LYS A 88 -19.13 -6.36 11.05
N THR A 89 -19.69 -7.18 10.19
CA THR A 89 -19.11 -8.48 9.80
C THR A 89 -18.25 -8.36 8.55
N MET A 90 -18.62 -7.44 7.67
CA MET A 90 -18.03 -7.09 6.39
C MET A 90 -17.57 -8.32 5.59
N PRO A 91 -18.53 -9.10 5.03
CA PRO A 91 -18.25 -10.33 4.29
C PRO A 91 -17.30 -10.12 3.11
N SER A 92 -16.51 -11.15 2.77
CA SER A 92 -15.50 -11.12 1.71
C SER A 92 -16.07 -10.70 0.36
N GLU A 93 -17.29 -11.12 0.04
CA GLU A 93 -17.94 -10.86 -1.23
C GLU A 93 -18.30 -9.38 -1.36
N LEU A 94 -18.75 -8.76 -0.26
CA LEU A 94 -19.05 -7.34 -0.20
C LEU A 94 -17.78 -6.49 -0.21
N ALA A 95 -16.76 -6.91 0.54
CA ALA A 95 -15.45 -6.25 0.56
C ALA A 95 -14.77 -6.30 -0.82
N SER A 96 -14.83 -7.44 -1.50
CA SER A 96 -14.31 -7.62 -2.86
C SER A 96 -15.12 -6.82 -3.89
N PHE A 97 -16.46 -6.88 -3.82
CA PHE A 97 -17.32 -6.13 -4.74
C PHE A 97 -17.04 -4.62 -4.69
N LEU A 98 -16.80 -4.07 -3.49
CA LEU A 98 -16.50 -2.66 -3.26
C LEU A 98 -14.99 -2.35 -3.24
N GLU A 99 -14.11 -3.32 -3.52
CA GLU A 99 -12.63 -3.17 -3.53
C GLU A 99 -12.03 -2.62 -2.21
N PHE A 100 -12.63 -2.95 -1.07
CA PHE A 100 -12.07 -2.60 0.25
C PHE A 100 -10.68 -3.19 0.45
N GLU A 101 -10.36 -4.31 -0.20
CA GLU A 101 -9.06 -4.99 -0.06
C GLU A 101 -7.88 -4.19 -0.62
N GLU A 102 -8.15 -3.17 -1.44
CA GLU A 102 -7.13 -2.29 -2.02
C GLU A 102 -7.12 -0.89 -1.41
N HIS A 103 -8.17 -0.52 -0.64
CA HIS A 103 -8.37 0.86 -0.19
C HIS A 103 -8.64 0.99 1.31
N ASP A 104 -9.18 -0.06 1.96
CA ASP A 104 -9.47 -0.05 3.39
C ASP A 104 -8.35 -0.68 4.20
N ILE A 105 -7.87 0.12 5.15
CA ILE A 105 -6.74 -0.20 6.03
C ILE A 105 -6.95 -1.55 6.72
N MET A 106 -8.16 -1.88 7.19
CA MET A 106 -8.40 -3.10 7.97
C MET A 106 -8.30 -4.34 7.11
N PHE A 107 -8.78 -4.25 5.86
CA PHE A 107 -8.69 -5.36 4.92
C PHE A 107 -7.26 -5.58 4.45
N ILE A 108 -6.53 -4.48 4.18
CA ILE A 108 -5.13 -4.54 3.78
C ILE A 108 -4.29 -5.22 4.89
N ILE A 109 -4.37 -4.75 6.14
CA ILE A 109 -3.52 -5.29 7.22
C ILE A 109 -3.83 -6.75 7.58
N ARG A 110 -5.08 -7.20 7.41
CA ARG A 110 -5.48 -8.59 7.68
C ARG A 110 -4.81 -9.60 6.75
N LYS A 111 -4.40 -9.18 5.55
CA LYS A 111 -3.67 -10.04 4.61
C LYS A 111 -2.17 -10.10 4.90
N ILE A 112 -1.64 -9.21 5.75
CA ILE A 112 -0.20 -9.14 6.05
C ILE A 112 0.35 -10.43 6.66
N PRO A 113 -0.28 -11.07 7.67
CA PRO A 113 0.22 -12.32 8.23
C PRO A 113 0.40 -13.41 7.18
N GLN A 114 -0.56 -13.51 6.24
CA GLN A 114 -0.47 -14.46 5.14
C GLN A 114 0.72 -14.12 4.23
N LYS A 115 0.85 -12.88 3.77
CA LYS A 115 1.98 -12.41 2.94
C LYS A 115 3.33 -12.67 3.61
N VAL A 116 3.41 -12.41 4.91
CA VAL A 116 4.61 -12.64 5.72
C VAL A 116 4.94 -14.13 5.86
N SER A 117 3.93 -14.98 6.01
CA SER A 117 4.11 -16.43 6.16
C SER A 117 4.50 -17.17 4.87
N LEU A 118 4.21 -16.60 3.70
CA LEU A 118 4.41 -17.24 2.38
C LEU A 118 5.87 -17.28 1.90
N CYS A 119 6.83 -16.92 2.75
CA CYS A 119 8.24 -16.94 2.40
C CYS A 119 8.74 -18.35 2.14
N LYS A 120 9.22 -18.60 0.92
CA LYS A 120 9.96 -19.83 0.61
C LYS A 120 11.29 -19.81 1.35
N GLN A 121 11.89 -20.97 1.58
CA GLN A 121 13.25 -21.05 2.11
C GLN A 121 14.21 -20.19 1.27
N GLY A 122 14.91 -19.27 1.91
CA GLY A 122 15.88 -18.38 1.27
C GLY A 122 15.31 -17.07 0.70
N THR A 123 13.99 -16.84 0.73
CA THR A 123 13.38 -15.55 0.35
C THR A 123 12.95 -14.77 1.60
N CYS A 124 12.88 -13.44 1.49
CA CYS A 124 12.29 -12.60 2.54
C CYS A 124 10.82 -12.27 2.21
N PRO A 125 10.00 -11.92 3.22
CA PRO A 125 8.64 -11.45 2.99
C PRO A 125 8.58 -10.30 2.03
N GLU A 126 7.58 -10.29 1.16
CA GLU A 126 7.28 -9.15 0.29
C GLU A 126 5.97 -8.50 0.70
N LEU A 127 6.01 -7.19 0.93
CA LEU A 127 4.85 -6.35 1.20
C LEU A 127 4.80 -5.21 0.18
N ARG A 128 3.59 -4.68 -0.04
CA ARG A 128 3.35 -3.49 -0.85
C ARG A 128 3.58 -2.23 -0.04
N VAL A 129 3.80 -1.10 -0.70
CA VAL A 129 3.79 0.22 -0.05
C VAL A 129 2.47 0.48 0.66
N LEU A 130 1.34 0.07 0.05
CA LEU A 130 0.03 0.13 0.71
C LEU A 130 -0.06 -0.68 2.02
N ASP A 131 0.61 -1.83 2.10
CA ASP A 131 0.57 -2.67 3.29
C ASP A 131 1.25 -1.95 4.48
N ILE A 132 2.42 -1.34 4.22
CA ILE A 132 3.17 -0.58 5.23
C ILE A 132 2.42 0.71 5.60
N HIS A 133 1.87 1.42 4.61
CA HIS A 133 1.06 2.60 4.85
C HIS A 133 -0.17 2.28 5.71
N ALA A 134 -0.89 1.19 5.41
CA ALA A 134 -2.05 0.77 6.19
C ALA A 134 -1.66 0.44 7.64
N LEU A 135 -0.55 -0.27 7.87
CA LEU A 135 -0.02 -0.49 9.23
C LEU A 135 0.27 0.83 9.95
N SER A 136 0.96 1.75 9.28
CA SER A 136 1.35 3.06 9.81
C SER A 136 0.12 3.88 10.20
N THR A 137 -0.87 3.99 9.31
CA THR A 137 -2.11 4.71 9.56
C THR A 137 -2.90 4.06 10.69
N ARG A 138 -2.95 2.73 10.76
CA ARG A 138 -3.68 2.05 11.83
C ARG A 138 -3.05 2.26 13.21
N LEU A 139 -1.73 2.34 13.30
CA LEU A 139 -1.03 2.67 14.56
C LEU A 139 -1.43 4.03 15.12
N MET A 140 -1.82 4.98 14.26
CA MET A 140 -2.25 6.33 14.66
C MET A 140 -3.72 6.41 15.09
N LEU A 141 -4.51 5.37 14.82
CA LEU A 141 -5.92 5.34 15.18
C LEU A 141 -6.12 4.85 16.63
N PRO A 142 -7.18 5.30 17.33
CA PRO A 142 -7.55 4.79 18.64
C PRO A 142 -7.67 3.27 18.68
N CYS A 143 -7.58 2.70 19.88
CA CYS A 143 -7.93 1.29 20.08
C CYS A 143 -9.39 1.07 19.61
N PRO A 144 -9.70 -0.04 18.91
CA PRO A 144 -11.07 -0.34 18.53
C PRO A 144 -11.93 -0.44 19.79
N PRO A 145 -13.22 -0.06 19.75
CA PRO A 145 -14.15 -0.27 20.86
C PRO A 145 -14.16 -1.73 21.33
N ALA A 146 -14.45 -1.98 22.60
CA ALA A 146 -14.43 -3.33 23.20
C ALA A 146 -15.37 -4.33 22.49
N GLU A 147 -16.41 -3.84 21.83
CA GLU A 147 -17.34 -4.60 20.99
C GLU A 147 -16.68 -5.20 19.73
N MET A 148 -15.49 -4.70 19.37
CA MET A 148 -14.64 -5.16 18.27
C MET A 148 -13.40 -5.92 18.81
N SER A 149 -13.52 -6.61 19.95
CA SER A 149 -12.40 -7.28 20.65
C SER A 149 -11.57 -8.23 19.75
N GLY A 150 -12.19 -8.91 18.79
CA GLY A 150 -11.47 -9.73 17.80
C GLY A 150 -10.47 -8.92 16.96
N TYR A 151 -10.83 -7.69 16.56
CA TYR A 151 -9.97 -6.82 15.75
C TYR A 151 -8.74 -6.34 16.51
N GLN A 152 -8.86 -6.09 17.82
CA GLN A 152 -7.74 -5.66 18.65
C GLN A 152 -6.69 -6.78 18.75
N HIS A 153 -7.15 -8.01 19.03
CA HIS A 153 -6.26 -9.17 19.11
C HIS A 153 -5.58 -9.47 17.77
N ASP A 154 -6.32 -9.39 16.66
CA ASP A 154 -5.79 -9.56 15.31
C ASP A 154 -4.67 -8.55 15.02
N PHE A 155 -4.88 -7.28 15.34
CA PHE A 155 -3.89 -6.24 15.08
C PHE A 155 -2.63 -6.40 15.93
N CYS A 156 -2.75 -6.74 17.21
CA CYS A 156 -1.59 -7.05 18.05
C CYS A 156 -0.77 -8.23 17.49
N SER A 157 -1.44 -9.30 17.06
CA SER A 157 -0.78 -10.45 16.43
C SER A 157 -0.07 -10.06 15.12
N ILE A 158 -0.66 -9.17 14.32
CA ILE A 158 -0.02 -8.63 13.11
C ILE A 158 1.25 -7.86 13.47
N LEU A 159 1.19 -6.93 14.43
CA LEU A 159 2.35 -6.14 14.86
C LEU A 159 3.45 -7.02 15.45
N GLU A 160 3.11 -8.05 16.22
CA GLU A 160 4.09 -9.01 16.74
C GLU A 160 4.78 -9.77 15.61
N SER A 161 4.03 -10.17 14.58
CA SER A 161 4.58 -10.87 13.42
C SER A 161 5.55 -9.98 12.65
N CYS A 162 5.15 -8.72 12.36
CA CYS A 162 6.01 -7.71 11.73
C CYS A 162 7.25 -7.40 12.58
N GLY A 163 7.10 -7.28 13.89
CA GLY A 163 8.18 -6.94 14.83
C GLY A 163 9.28 -7.99 14.93
N ARG A 164 9.01 -9.24 14.53
CA ARG A 164 9.99 -10.34 14.52
C ARG A 164 10.75 -10.47 13.19
N LEU A 165 10.36 -9.73 12.15
CA LEU A 165 10.98 -9.84 10.84
C LEU A 165 12.41 -9.31 10.85
N LYS A 166 13.34 -10.13 10.35
CA LYS A 166 14.75 -9.77 10.17
C LYS A 166 15.06 -9.28 8.77
N ALA A 167 14.27 -9.66 7.79
CA ALA A 167 14.40 -9.23 6.40
C ALA A 167 13.01 -8.90 5.86
N LEU A 168 12.92 -7.90 4.99
CA LEU A 168 11.68 -7.48 4.34
C LEU A 168 12.00 -6.90 2.96
N ARG A 169 11.19 -7.25 1.97
CA ARG A 169 11.11 -6.58 0.68
C ARG A 169 9.83 -5.76 0.62
N VAL A 170 9.93 -4.53 0.16
CA VAL A 170 8.80 -3.66 -0.15
C VAL A 170 8.81 -3.39 -1.64
N ASP A 171 7.71 -3.73 -2.30
CA ASP A 171 7.49 -3.43 -3.71
C ASP A 171 6.50 -2.26 -3.84
N GLY A 172 6.85 -1.28 -4.66
CA GLY A 172 6.05 -0.08 -4.91
C GLY A 172 5.51 0.00 -6.33
N SER A 173 5.39 -1.11 -7.05
CA SER A 173 4.89 -1.10 -8.44
C SER A 173 3.47 -0.55 -8.54
N GLU A 174 2.67 -0.62 -7.47
CA GLU A 174 1.33 -0.03 -7.42
C GLU A 174 1.32 1.51 -7.41
N ILE A 175 2.44 2.16 -7.06
CA ILE A 175 2.53 3.63 -6.94
C ILE A 175 2.19 4.32 -8.26
N ALA A 176 2.59 3.73 -9.40
CA ALA A 176 2.32 4.28 -10.73
C ALA A 176 0.82 4.46 -11.02
N ASN A 177 -0.05 3.75 -10.29
CA ASN A 177 -1.49 3.80 -10.44
C ASN A 177 -2.18 4.67 -9.38
N MET A 178 -1.45 5.20 -8.39
CA MET A 178 -1.98 6.08 -7.35
C MET A 178 -2.01 7.51 -7.87
N GLY A 179 -3.20 8.01 -8.22
CA GLY A 179 -3.41 9.34 -8.81
C GLY A 179 -3.11 10.54 -7.90
N GLY A 180 -1.89 10.64 -7.36
CA GLY A 180 -1.34 11.84 -6.72
C GLY A 180 -1.43 11.91 -5.18
N HIS A 181 -2.23 11.08 -4.52
CA HIS A 181 -2.17 10.96 -3.06
C HIS A 181 -1.09 9.95 -2.67
N LEU A 182 0.11 10.43 -2.37
CA LEU A 182 1.27 9.58 -2.09
C LEU A 182 1.19 9.05 -0.64
N PRO A 183 0.97 7.75 -0.42
CA PRO A 183 1.01 7.20 0.93
C PRO A 183 2.43 7.31 1.51
N SER A 184 2.54 7.74 2.76
CA SER A 184 3.81 7.67 3.48
C SER A 184 3.90 6.38 4.30
N MET A 185 5.11 5.86 4.44
CA MET A 185 5.43 4.63 5.13
C MET A 185 6.26 4.93 6.39
N ASP A 186 5.90 4.28 7.49
CA ASP A 186 6.68 4.23 8.70
C ASP A 186 7.05 2.77 9.02
N PHE A 187 8.34 2.54 9.29
CA PHE A 187 8.87 1.21 9.59
C PHE A 187 8.96 0.91 11.10
N ASN A 188 8.41 1.77 11.95
CA ASN A 188 8.26 1.54 13.40
C ASN A 188 7.72 0.16 13.80
N PRO A 189 6.78 -0.49 13.07
CA PRO A 189 6.37 -1.86 13.36
C PRO A 189 7.50 -2.91 13.30
N PHE A 190 8.55 -2.68 12.51
CA PHE A 190 9.55 -3.70 12.12
C PHE A 190 10.82 -3.63 12.97
N LYS A 191 10.66 -3.81 14.29
CA LYS A 191 11.71 -3.56 15.30
C LYS A 191 12.96 -4.45 15.19
N ALA A 192 12.84 -5.66 14.63
CA ALA A 192 13.95 -6.60 14.48
C ALA A 192 14.62 -6.56 13.09
N LEU A 193 14.21 -5.63 12.22
CA LEU A 193 14.62 -5.62 10.83
C LEU A 193 16.13 -5.35 10.70
N ARG A 194 16.80 -6.19 9.91
CA ARG A 194 18.25 -6.11 9.63
C ARG A 194 18.53 -5.90 8.16
N HIS A 195 17.68 -6.41 7.29
CA HIS A 195 17.79 -6.28 5.84
C HIS A 195 16.49 -5.72 5.27
N LEU A 196 16.59 -4.61 4.54
CA LEU A 196 15.45 -4.01 3.84
C LEU A 196 15.77 -3.92 2.35
N ILE A 197 14.86 -4.38 1.52
CA ILE A 197 14.90 -4.23 0.07
C ILE A 197 13.71 -3.35 -0.32
N LEU A 198 13.96 -2.16 -0.87
CA LEU A 198 12.97 -1.28 -1.44
C LEU A 198 13.06 -1.36 -2.96
N HIS A 199 11.96 -1.65 -3.64
CA HIS A 199 11.92 -1.80 -5.09
C HIS A 199 10.77 -0.99 -5.66
N ASN A 200 11.05 -0.12 -6.66
CA ASN A 200 10.06 0.83 -7.19
C ASN A 200 9.46 1.76 -6.13
N VAL A 201 10.23 2.15 -5.10
CA VAL A 201 9.76 3.01 -4.00
C VAL A 201 10.53 4.33 -4.01
N PRO A 202 9.93 5.47 -4.40
CA PRO A 202 10.61 6.76 -4.33
C PRO A 202 10.97 7.16 -2.88
N PRO A 203 12.08 7.88 -2.65
CA PRO A 203 12.51 8.31 -1.31
C PRO A 203 11.43 9.04 -0.49
N ASP A 204 10.64 9.90 -1.14
CA ASP A 204 9.61 10.73 -0.51
C ASP A 204 8.47 9.93 0.17
N PHE A 205 8.41 8.62 -0.07
CA PHE A 205 7.44 7.72 0.58
C PHE A 205 7.88 7.31 1.99
N ILE A 206 9.12 7.56 2.41
CA ILE A 206 9.60 7.21 3.75
C ILE A 206 9.32 8.37 4.71
N ALA A 207 8.33 8.23 5.58
CA ALA A 207 8.01 9.28 6.56
C ALA A 207 9.07 9.39 7.68
N ASN A 208 9.61 8.25 8.10
CA ASN A 208 10.55 8.16 9.21
C ASN A 208 11.51 6.99 9.02
N ALA A 209 12.81 7.28 8.99
CA ALA A 209 13.87 6.29 8.87
C ALA A 209 14.67 6.09 10.16
N ASP A 210 14.36 6.78 11.26
CA ASP A 210 15.14 6.72 12.50
C ASP A 210 15.14 5.32 13.12
N ALA A 211 14.01 4.62 13.07
CA ALA A 211 13.91 3.23 13.51
C ALA A 211 14.80 2.27 12.69
N LEU A 212 15.06 2.61 11.43
CA LEU A 212 15.88 1.82 10.51
C LEU A 212 17.37 2.07 10.69
N ARG A 213 17.78 3.31 10.96
CA ARG A 213 19.19 3.74 11.07
C ARG A 213 20.04 2.89 12.01
N ASN A 214 19.45 2.49 13.13
CA ASN A 214 20.14 1.73 14.17
C ASN A 214 19.99 0.21 14.04
N THR A 215 19.01 -0.25 13.25
CA THR A 215 18.65 -1.67 13.18
C THR A 215 19.19 -2.33 11.92
N LEU A 216 19.14 -1.64 10.78
CA LEU A 216 19.57 -2.19 9.50
C LEU A 216 21.09 -2.37 9.42
N CYS A 217 21.50 -3.54 8.90
CA CYS A 217 22.87 -3.82 8.47
C CYS A 217 22.98 -3.94 6.94
N GLY A 218 21.87 -4.14 6.23
CA GLY A 218 21.80 -4.11 4.78
C GLY A 218 20.59 -3.35 4.26
N LEU A 219 20.81 -2.48 3.28
CA LEU A 219 19.77 -1.73 2.58
C LEU A 219 19.98 -1.87 1.07
N SER A 220 18.99 -2.41 0.37
CA SER A 220 18.94 -2.38 -1.09
C SER A 220 17.80 -1.46 -1.51
N TRP A 221 18.06 -0.53 -2.41
CA TRP A 221 17.06 0.40 -2.91
C TRP A 221 17.17 0.47 -4.44
N LEU A 222 16.24 -0.21 -5.11
CA LEU A 222 16.37 -0.63 -6.49
C LEU A 222 15.26 -0.01 -7.35
N ASN A 223 15.56 0.34 -8.60
CA ASN A 223 14.57 0.81 -9.59
C ASN A 223 13.68 1.94 -9.05
N SER A 224 14.23 2.82 -8.22
CA SER A 224 13.45 3.79 -7.43
C SER A 224 13.71 5.24 -7.85
N GLY A 225 14.46 5.44 -8.94
CA GLY A 225 14.75 6.78 -9.48
C GLY A 225 15.63 7.63 -8.55
N ILE A 226 16.42 6.99 -7.69
CA ILE A 226 17.33 7.69 -6.76
C ILE A 226 18.39 8.43 -7.58
N LYS A 227 18.62 9.71 -7.27
CA LYS A 227 19.55 10.57 -8.03
C LYS A 227 20.89 10.77 -7.33
N SER A 228 20.94 10.56 -6.01
CA SER A 228 22.13 10.70 -5.18
C SER A 228 22.10 9.75 -3.98
N VAL A 229 23.27 9.46 -3.40
CA VAL A 229 23.35 8.70 -2.13
C VAL A 229 22.65 9.45 -1.00
N GLU A 230 22.68 10.79 -1.03
CA GLU A 230 21.96 11.64 -0.07
C GLU A 230 20.45 11.39 -0.10
N ASP A 231 19.84 11.30 -1.28
CA ASP A 231 18.40 11.02 -1.42
C ASP A 231 18.00 9.71 -0.73
N ALA A 232 18.88 8.70 -0.76
CA ALA A 232 18.65 7.42 -0.10
C ALA A 232 18.84 7.49 1.42
N LEU A 233 19.91 8.14 1.91
CA LEU A 233 20.26 8.13 3.34
C LEU A 233 19.51 9.18 4.18
N LEU A 234 19.00 10.23 3.53
CA LEU A 234 18.18 11.31 4.10
C LEU A 234 16.74 11.28 3.58
N CYS A 235 16.22 10.11 3.21
CA CYS A 235 14.88 9.93 2.66
C CYS A 235 13.72 10.48 3.51
N ASP A 236 13.92 10.66 4.82
CA ASP A 236 12.93 11.19 5.78
C ASP A 236 13.20 12.65 6.21
N SER A 237 14.19 13.31 5.59
CA SER A 237 14.65 14.62 6.03
C SER A 237 14.24 15.70 5.06
N VAL A 238 13.49 16.69 5.56
CA VAL A 238 13.08 17.88 4.77
C VAL A 238 14.29 18.75 4.42
N HIS A 239 15.33 18.74 5.25
CA HIS A 239 16.58 19.46 5.03
C HIS A 239 17.71 18.49 4.66
N LYS A 240 18.13 18.57 3.39
CA LYS A 240 19.35 17.94 2.85
C LYS A 240 20.56 18.77 3.31
N ASN A 241 21.69 18.15 3.66
CA ASN A 241 22.85 18.69 4.42
C ASN A 241 22.89 18.47 5.94
N GLN A 242 22.43 17.30 6.44
CA GLN A 242 22.58 16.88 7.86
C GLN A 242 23.60 15.75 8.06
N TYR A 243 24.65 15.70 7.23
CA TYR A 243 25.62 14.59 7.17
C TYR A 243 26.26 14.19 8.51
N GLY A 244 26.36 15.12 9.47
CA GLY A 244 26.93 14.85 10.81
C GLY A 244 25.92 14.52 11.91
N GLN A 245 24.60 14.61 11.66
CA GLN A 245 23.57 14.43 12.70
C GLN A 245 22.91 13.05 12.65
N LYS A 246 22.85 12.44 11.46
CA LYS A 246 22.20 11.15 11.25
C LYS A 246 23.20 10.16 10.65
N THR A 247 23.46 9.07 11.36
CA THR A 247 24.33 7.98 10.88
C THR A 247 23.55 6.67 10.82
N TRP A 248 24.03 5.76 9.98
CA TRP A 248 23.45 4.45 9.73
C TRP A 248 24.43 3.35 10.15
N SER A 249 23.90 2.26 10.72
CA SER A 249 24.67 1.06 11.09
C SER A 249 24.89 0.07 9.92
N LEU A 250 24.72 0.55 8.69
CA LEU A 250 24.75 -0.25 7.47
C LEU A 250 26.16 -0.76 7.16
N LYS A 251 26.24 -2.04 6.79
CA LYS A 251 27.45 -2.70 6.27
C LYS A 251 27.38 -2.96 4.79
N LYS A 252 26.16 -3.06 4.24
CA LYS A 252 25.89 -3.27 2.83
C LYS A 252 24.85 -2.27 2.34
N VAL A 253 25.16 -1.57 1.27
CA VAL A 253 24.24 -0.68 0.57
C VAL A 253 24.25 -1.05 -0.90
N ASP A 254 23.08 -1.20 -1.47
CA ASP A 254 22.88 -1.49 -2.89
C ASP A 254 21.90 -0.47 -3.45
N LEU A 255 22.39 0.40 -4.32
CA LEU A 255 21.60 1.41 -5.02
C LEU A 255 21.58 1.12 -6.52
N SER A 256 21.68 -0.16 -6.91
CA SER A 256 21.70 -0.54 -8.32
C SER A 256 20.41 -0.20 -9.06
N ASN A 257 20.54 0.04 -10.36
CA ASN A 257 19.45 0.37 -11.28
C ASN A 257 18.66 1.62 -10.84
N ASN A 258 19.38 2.71 -10.57
CA ASN A 258 18.81 4.03 -10.30
C ASN A 258 19.43 5.07 -11.26
N ASP A 259 19.30 6.35 -10.94
CA ASP A 259 19.73 7.48 -11.76
C ASP A 259 20.92 8.25 -11.14
N LEU A 260 21.72 7.60 -10.29
CA LEU A 260 22.88 8.26 -9.66
C LEU A 260 23.88 8.72 -10.72
N LYS A 261 24.38 9.95 -10.56
CA LYS A 261 25.38 10.56 -11.47
C LYS A 261 26.76 10.66 -10.85
N ASP A 262 26.83 10.72 -9.53
CA ASP A 262 28.03 10.84 -8.72
C ASP A 262 27.82 10.19 -7.35
N ILE A 263 28.90 10.16 -6.56
CA ILE A 263 28.89 9.73 -5.16
C ILE A 263 29.30 10.95 -4.34
N ASN A 264 28.35 11.52 -3.61
CA ASN A 264 28.58 12.69 -2.76
C ASN A 264 29.00 12.30 -1.34
N ASP A 265 29.32 13.30 -0.51
CA ASP A 265 29.80 13.13 0.87
C ASP A 265 28.80 12.43 1.80
N ALA A 266 27.56 12.16 1.35
CA ALA A 266 26.57 11.41 2.11
C ALA A 266 27.06 10.01 2.51
N VAL A 267 28.02 9.43 1.78
CA VAL A 267 28.66 8.16 2.15
C VAL A 267 29.32 8.21 3.54
N THR A 268 29.66 9.39 4.05
CA THR A 268 30.17 9.55 5.43
C THR A 268 29.13 9.18 6.50
N MET A 269 27.84 9.17 6.16
CA MET A 269 26.76 8.76 7.06
C MET A 269 26.69 7.24 7.29
N ILE A 270 27.42 6.43 6.51
CA ILE A 270 27.49 4.97 6.60
C ILE A 270 28.93 4.53 6.92
N PRO A 271 29.48 4.88 8.10
CA PRO A 271 30.89 4.69 8.42
C PRO A 271 31.33 3.21 8.50
N ASN A 272 30.39 2.29 8.63
CA ASN A 272 30.65 0.85 8.74
C ASN A 272 30.49 0.09 7.40
N LEU A 273 30.37 0.81 6.28
CA LEU A 273 30.12 0.23 4.97
C LEU A 273 31.28 -0.67 4.52
N THR A 274 30.93 -1.87 4.07
CA THR A 274 31.87 -2.86 3.54
C THR A 274 31.56 -3.26 2.10
N VAL A 275 30.32 -3.07 1.66
CA VAL A 275 29.86 -3.38 0.30
C VAL A 275 28.97 -2.25 -0.17
N LEU A 276 29.33 -1.64 -1.30
CA LEU A 276 28.53 -0.64 -2.01
C LEU A 276 28.32 -1.11 -3.44
N GLU A 277 27.06 -1.39 -3.80
CA GLU A 277 26.68 -1.82 -5.15
C GLU A 277 25.96 -0.67 -5.88
N LEU A 278 26.43 -0.33 -7.07
CA LEU A 278 26.01 0.85 -7.84
C LEU A 278 25.78 0.56 -9.33
N SER A 279 25.78 -0.70 -9.74
CA SER A 279 25.54 -1.12 -11.12
C SER A 279 24.22 -0.57 -11.69
N GLY A 280 24.17 -0.34 -13.00
CA GLY A 280 22.97 0.18 -13.65
C GLY A 280 22.64 1.65 -13.35
N ASN A 281 23.57 2.42 -12.78
CA ASN A 281 23.47 3.87 -12.62
C ASN A 281 24.17 4.64 -13.76
N LYS A 282 24.06 5.97 -13.74
CA LYS A 282 24.65 6.91 -14.72
C LYS A 282 25.91 7.58 -14.17
N ILE A 283 26.66 6.88 -13.32
CA ILE A 283 27.84 7.43 -12.65
C ILE A 283 28.93 7.70 -13.69
N GLN A 284 29.30 8.97 -13.84
CA GLN A 284 30.44 9.34 -14.66
C GLN A 284 31.70 9.27 -13.79
N LEU A 285 32.68 8.48 -14.23
CA LEU A 285 34.01 8.46 -13.62
C LEU A 285 34.64 9.85 -13.81
N ASN A 286 34.68 10.65 -12.75
CA ASN A 286 35.42 11.89 -12.76
C ASN A 286 36.91 11.58 -12.56
N TRP A 287 37.65 11.27 -13.63
CA TRP A 287 39.05 10.80 -13.62
C TRP A 287 40.02 11.52 -12.66
N ASP A 288 39.75 12.76 -12.26
CA ASP A 288 40.57 13.55 -11.33
C ASP A 288 40.70 12.92 -9.93
N TRP A 289 39.68 12.20 -9.44
CA TRP A 289 39.73 11.52 -8.12
C TRP A 289 40.71 10.35 -8.05
N ILE A 290 40.87 9.60 -9.14
CA ILE A 290 41.77 8.44 -9.21
C ILE A 290 43.22 8.92 -9.19
N ILE A 291 43.49 10.03 -9.88
CA ILE A 291 44.82 10.66 -9.91
C ILE A 291 45.19 11.25 -8.54
N ALA A 292 44.22 11.85 -7.83
CA ALA A 292 44.46 12.38 -6.48
C ALA A 292 44.65 11.31 -5.40
N SER A 293 44.09 10.11 -5.58
CA SER A 293 44.22 8.98 -4.63
C SER A 293 45.51 8.14 -4.79
N GLN A 294 46.32 8.43 -5.83
CA GLN A 294 47.58 7.74 -6.12
C GLN A 294 48.84 8.55 -5.74
N ASN A 295 48.68 9.74 -5.15
CA ASN A 295 49.75 10.55 -4.57
C ASN A 295 49.54 10.74 -3.06
#